data_AF-A0A6M2E503-F1
#
_entry.id   AF-A0A6M2E503-F1
#
_cell.length_a   1.000
_cell.length_b   1.000
_cell.length_c   1.000
_cell.angle_alpha   90.00
_cell.angle_beta   90.00
_cell.angle_gamma   90.00
#
_symmetry.space_group_name_H-M   'P 1'
#
loop_
_entity.id
_entity.type
_entity.pdbx_description
1 polymer ?
#
loop_
_entity_poly.entity_id
_entity_poly.type
_entity_poly.pdbx_seq_one_letter_code
_entity_poly.pdbx_strand_id
1 'polypeptide(L)'
;MKLILELKLAIVLLVFRLSKGNEILQQVSNFDDRLDILQVLNTSEKLWLYKESYNNWGSTKREGNNINLSYICLNFHKISLSASQYNFTEQFKDHEEWESVNYAAKIVYNDTLRTHPPKSMEILDRGGKKTELMTLQYTETGSYTCSVFFVSSLHSTISTDTVACDMYIRDSAVDKRPPAGCEAFFQHPLHRDSVSDIFHGMQEQQL
;
A
#
# COMPACT_ATOMS: atom_id res chain seq x y z
N MET A 1 -56.55 -37.99 -6.46
CA MET A 1 -56.18 -36.60 -6.13
C MET A 1 -55.27 -36.55 -4.89
N LYS A 2 -54.14 -37.27 -4.93
CA LYS A 2 -53.15 -37.32 -3.83
C LYS A 2 -51.69 -37.26 -4.33
N LEU A 3 -51.49 -37.22 -5.65
CA LEU A 3 -50.19 -37.20 -6.33
C LEU A 3 -49.76 -35.83 -6.89
N ILE A 4 -50.61 -34.80 -6.78
CA ILE A 4 -50.28 -33.43 -7.25
C ILE A 4 -49.69 -32.58 -6.10
N LEU A 5 -49.82 -33.03 -4.84
CA LEU A 5 -49.39 -32.25 -3.66
C LEU A 5 -47.90 -32.41 -3.33
N GLU A 6 -47.30 -33.57 -3.63
CA GLU A 6 -45.88 -33.85 -3.34
C GLU A 6 -44.92 -33.19 -4.36
N LEU A 7 -45.40 -32.85 -5.56
CA LEU A 7 -44.55 -32.24 -6.60
C LEU A 7 -44.33 -30.72 -6.40
N LYS A 8 -45.18 -30.05 -5.61
CA LYS A 8 -45.04 -28.62 -5.31
C LYS A 8 -44.07 -28.36 -4.15
N LEU A 9 -43.92 -29.31 -3.23
CA LEU A 9 -43.02 -29.16 -2.07
C LEU A 9 -41.54 -29.30 -2.47
N ALA A 10 -41.24 -30.10 -3.50
CA ALA A 10 -39.87 -30.28 -4.00
C ALA A 10 -39.34 -29.08 -4.81
N ILE A 11 -40.21 -28.31 -5.48
CA ILE A 11 -39.78 -27.14 -6.27
C ILE A 11 -39.48 -25.93 -5.37
N VAL A 12 -40.20 -25.76 -4.25
CA VAL A 12 -39.91 -24.67 -3.30
C VAL A 12 -38.56 -24.86 -2.60
N LEU A 13 -38.09 -26.09 -2.41
CA LEU A 13 -36.77 -26.37 -1.83
C LEU A 13 -35.60 -26.28 -2.82
N LEU A 14 -35.86 -26.26 -4.14
CA LEU A 14 -34.84 -26.12 -5.19
C LEU A 14 -34.61 -24.67 -5.63
N VAL A 15 -35.51 -23.73 -5.32
CA VAL A 15 -35.33 -22.30 -5.64
C VAL A 15 -34.53 -21.55 -4.56
N PHE A 16 -34.30 -22.13 -3.38
CA PHE A 16 -33.43 -21.55 -2.34
C PHE A 16 -31.93 -21.88 -2.47
N ARG A 17 -31.52 -22.59 -3.53
CA ARG A 17 -30.10 -22.99 -3.70
C ARG A 17 -29.37 -22.44 -4.94
N LEU A 18 -29.99 -21.57 -5.73
CA LEU A 18 -29.31 -20.92 -6.87
C LEU A 18 -29.80 -19.49 -7.04
N SER A 19 -29.33 -18.61 -6.17
CA SER A 19 -29.10 -17.16 -6.41
C SER A 19 -28.81 -16.49 -5.06
N LYS A 20 -27.69 -16.83 -4.43
CA LYS A 20 -26.87 -15.77 -3.83
C LYS A 20 -25.91 -15.36 -4.94
N GLY A 21 -26.48 -14.64 -5.93
CA GLY A 21 -25.68 -13.80 -6.81
C GLY A 21 -24.85 -12.93 -5.89
N ASN A 22 -23.55 -13.11 -6.00
CA ASN A 22 -22.54 -12.55 -5.13
C ASN A 22 -22.52 -11.03 -5.33
N GLU A 23 -23.38 -10.30 -4.65
CA GLU A 23 -23.09 -8.92 -4.26
C GLU A 23 -21.98 -8.96 -3.21
N ILE A 24 -20.79 -9.38 -3.63
CA ILE A 24 -19.53 -9.10 -2.95
C ILE A 24 -18.67 -8.33 -3.96
N LEU A 25 -19.19 -7.19 -4.39
CA LEU A 25 -18.43 -5.98 -4.13
C LEU A 25 -18.86 -5.55 -2.73
N GLN A 26 -18.34 -6.24 -1.71
CA GLN A 26 -18.18 -5.57 -0.43
C GLN A 26 -17.26 -4.41 -0.77
N GLN A 27 -17.89 -3.26 -0.97
CA GLN A 27 -17.38 -1.97 -0.60
C GLN A 27 -16.70 -2.22 0.74
N VAL A 28 -15.38 -2.49 0.71
CA VAL A 28 -14.56 -2.54 1.92
C VAL A 28 -14.90 -1.23 2.58
N SER A 29 -15.59 -1.29 3.72
CA SER A 29 -15.90 -0.11 4.49
C SER A 29 -14.56 0.43 4.96
N ASN A 30 -13.92 1.23 4.11
CA ASN A 30 -12.56 1.76 4.22
C ASN A 30 -12.41 2.75 5.39
N PHE A 31 -13.36 2.76 6.31
CA PHE A 31 -13.44 3.67 7.45
C PHE A 31 -13.26 2.86 8.73
N ASP A 32 -12.06 2.29 8.90
CA ASP A 32 -11.51 2.13 10.24
C ASP A 32 -11.14 3.52 10.78
N ASP A 33 -11.99 4.11 11.61
CA ASP A 33 -11.80 5.43 12.22
C ASP A 33 -10.50 5.56 13.03
N ARG A 34 -9.81 4.43 13.28
CA ARG A 34 -8.53 4.37 13.98
C ARG A 34 -7.34 4.67 13.08
N LEU A 35 -7.48 4.59 11.75
CA LEU A 35 -6.38 4.87 10.82
C LEU A 35 -6.34 6.36 10.47
N ASP A 36 -5.21 6.99 10.77
CA ASP A 36 -4.92 8.38 10.48
C ASP A 36 -3.52 8.49 9.87
N ILE A 37 -3.45 8.82 8.59
CA ILE A 37 -2.17 8.95 7.89
C ILE A 37 -1.31 10.08 8.48
N LEU A 38 -1.93 11.12 9.04
CA LEU A 38 -1.18 12.22 9.65
C LEU A 38 -0.42 11.74 10.89
N GLN A 39 -0.95 10.77 11.64
CA GLN A 39 -0.25 10.21 12.81
C GLN A 39 0.93 9.33 12.41
N VAL A 40 0.78 8.55 11.32
CA VAL A 40 1.87 7.76 10.75
C VAL A 40 3.01 8.66 10.26
N LEU A 41 2.66 9.70 9.50
CA LEU A 41 3.63 10.65 8.92
C LEU A 41 4.22 11.62 9.96
N ASN A 42 3.59 11.77 11.13
CA ASN A 42 4.10 12.64 12.18
C ASN A 42 5.25 11.99 12.98
N THR A 43 6.36 11.75 12.28
CA THR A 43 7.61 11.25 12.87
C THR A 43 8.80 12.07 12.38
N SER A 44 9.88 12.12 13.17
CA SER A 44 11.20 12.63 12.74
C SER A 44 12.09 11.54 12.15
N GLU A 45 11.69 10.27 12.31
CA GLU A 45 12.42 9.12 11.79
C GLU A 45 12.22 8.99 10.27
N LYS A 46 13.15 8.29 9.63
CA LYS A 46 12.96 7.81 8.26
C LYS A 46 11.90 6.72 8.24
N LEU A 47 11.06 6.73 7.20
CA LEU A 47 10.14 5.65 6.88
C LEU A 47 10.77 4.83 5.76
N TRP A 48 11.30 3.66 6.09
CA TRP A 48 11.95 2.76 5.14
C TRP A 48 10.95 1.85 4.47
N LEU A 49 10.99 1.77 3.14
CA LEU A 49 10.26 0.76 2.39
C LEU A 49 10.90 -0.61 2.69
N TYR A 50 10.19 -1.42 3.46
CA TYR A 50 10.65 -2.72 3.93
C TYR A 50 10.30 -3.84 2.96
N LYS A 51 9.06 -3.83 2.46
CA LYS A 51 8.53 -4.81 1.50
C LYS A 51 7.58 -4.15 0.53
N GLU A 52 7.54 -4.66 -0.69
CA GLU A 52 6.57 -4.30 -1.72
C GLU A 52 5.96 -5.59 -2.32
N SER A 53 4.78 -5.47 -2.93
CA SER A 53 4.04 -6.60 -3.51
C SER A 53 4.00 -6.59 -5.04
N TYR A 54 4.89 -5.79 -5.63
CA TYR A 54 5.13 -5.71 -7.06
C TYR A 54 6.64 -5.71 -7.30
N ASN A 55 7.07 -6.05 -8.52
CA ASN A 55 8.48 -5.95 -8.85
C ASN A 55 8.79 -4.50 -9.24
N ASN A 56 9.60 -3.79 -8.45
CA ASN A 56 10.09 -2.46 -8.81
C ASN A 56 11.25 -2.46 -9.82
N TRP A 57 11.61 -3.62 -10.36
CA TRP A 57 12.69 -3.76 -11.33
C TRP A 57 12.28 -3.18 -12.70
N GLY A 58 12.74 -1.97 -12.97
CA GLY A 58 12.71 -1.39 -14.30
C GLY A 58 13.95 -1.80 -15.10
N SER A 59 13.88 -1.75 -16.43
CA SER A 59 15.09 -1.76 -17.27
C SER A 59 15.17 -0.43 -18.02
N THR A 60 16.26 0.31 -17.85
CA THR A 60 16.54 1.52 -18.65
C THR A 60 17.74 1.28 -19.57
N LYS A 61 17.87 2.10 -20.62
CA LYS A 61 19.07 2.10 -21.46
C LYS A 61 20.00 3.21 -21.03
N ARG A 62 21.18 2.86 -20.53
CA ARG A 62 22.30 3.80 -20.30
C ARG A 62 23.43 3.39 -21.23
N GLU A 63 23.90 4.33 -22.05
CA GLU A 63 25.00 4.10 -23.00
C GLU A 63 24.78 2.92 -23.97
N GLY A 64 23.52 2.63 -24.31
CA GLY A 64 23.16 1.54 -25.23
C GLY A 64 23.00 0.17 -24.58
N ASN A 65 23.35 0.02 -23.29
CA ASN A 65 23.15 -1.21 -22.53
C ASN A 65 21.83 -1.16 -21.74
N ASN A 66 21.12 -2.28 -21.68
CA ASN A 66 19.99 -2.44 -20.76
C ASN A 66 20.55 -2.59 -19.35
N ILE A 67 20.22 -1.64 -18.48
CA ILE A 67 20.55 -1.66 -17.06
C ILE A 67 19.27 -1.94 -16.29
N ASN A 68 19.31 -2.93 -15.41
CA ASN A 68 18.24 -3.15 -14.44
C ASN A 68 18.33 -2.06 -13.37
N LEU A 69 17.28 -1.26 -13.25
CA LEU A 69 17.10 -0.32 -12.16
C LEU A 69 16.58 -1.13 -10.96
N SER A 70 17.45 -1.32 -9.96
CA SER A 70 17.04 -1.82 -8.65
C SER A 70 17.13 -0.65 -7.68
N TYR A 71 16.00 -0.02 -7.39
CA TYR A 71 15.92 0.96 -6.33
C TYR A 71 15.92 0.22 -4.99
N ILE A 72 17.03 0.30 -4.27
CA ILE A 72 17.18 -0.33 -2.95
C ILE A 72 17.29 0.75 -1.87
N CYS A 73 17.05 0.38 -0.62
CA CYS A 73 17.17 1.31 0.51
C CYS A 73 16.27 2.55 0.40
N LEU A 74 15.11 2.42 -0.24
CA LEU A 74 14.15 3.51 -0.38
C LEU A 74 13.60 3.94 0.98
N ASN A 75 13.63 5.23 1.27
CA ASN A 75 13.02 5.80 2.47
C ASN A 75 12.48 7.20 2.24
N PHE A 76 11.47 7.57 3.03
CA PHE A 76 10.97 8.94 3.14
C PHE A 76 11.49 9.60 4.41
N HIS A 77 12.03 10.80 4.23
CA HIS A 77 12.41 11.69 5.32
C HIS A 77 11.53 12.94 5.33
N LYS A 78 10.76 13.13 6.40
CA LYS A 78 9.84 14.27 6.53
C LYS A 78 10.60 15.59 6.55
N ILE A 79 10.21 16.52 5.67
CA ILE A 79 10.59 17.93 5.72
C ILE A 79 9.55 18.71 6.53
N SER A 80 8.27 18.57 6.17
CA SER A 80 7.16 19.20 6.89
C SER A 80 5.85 18.45 6.71
N LEU A 81 4.93 18.64 7.66
CA LEU A 81 3.60 18.04 7.65
C LEU A 81 2.58 19.06 8.14
N SER A 82 1.48 19.19 7.40
CA SER A 82 0.29 19.95 7.76
C SER A 82 -0.95 19.11 7.51
N ALA A 83 -2.13 19.66 7.83
CA ALA A 83 -3.40 18.98 7.56
C ALA A 83 -3.60 18.66 6.07
N SER A 84 -3.10 19.51 5.16
CA SER A 84 -3.35 19.37 3.72
C SER A 84 -2.15 18.89 2.91
N GLN A 85 -0.95 18.89 3.49
CA GLN A 85 0.28 18.64 2.73
C GLN A 85 1.35 17.94 3.56
N TYR A 86 2.06 17.01 2.92
CA TYR A 86 3.25 16.35 3.44
C TYR A 86 4.40 16.61 2.47
N ASN A 87 5.48 17.23 2.94
CA ASN A 87 6.68 17.45 2.14
C ASN A 87 7.80 16.57 2.69
N PHE A 88 8.50 15.88 1.80
CA PHE A 88 9.51 14.90 2.18
C PHE A 88 10.61 14.79 1.14
N THR A 89 11.75 14.27 1.58
CA THR A 89 12.82 13.81 0.69
C THR A 89 12.71 12.30 0.60
N GLU A 90 12.56 11.79 -0.61
CA GLU A 90 12.78 10.37 -0.90
C GLU A 90 14.28 10.16 -1.14
N GLN A 91 14.84 9.15 -0.48
CA GLN A 91 16.23 8.73 -0.70
C GLN A 91 16.24 7.26 -1.06
N PHE A 92 17.06 6.88 -2.03
CA PHE A 92 17.26 5.50 -2.44
C PHE A 92 18.69 5.33 -2.95
N LYS A 93 19.15 4.09 -3.07
CA LYS A 93 20.39 3.78 -3.76
C LYS A 93 20.13 3.32 -5.18
N ASP A 94 20.87 3.89 -6.11
CA ASP A 94 20.97 3.46 -7.50
C ASP A 94 22.45 3.12 -7.77
N HIS A 95 22.76 1.85 -8.09
CA HIS A 95 24.14 1.38 -8.32
C HIS A 95 25.13 1.79 -7.21
N GLU A 96 24.76 1.60 -5.94
CA GLU A 96 25.52 1.96 -4.73
C GLU A 96 25.61 3.47 -4.42
N GLU A 97 25.22 4.35 -5.34
CA GLU A 97 25.17 5.78 -5.11
C GLU A 97 23.83 6.19 -4.48
N TRP A 98 23.90 7.10 -3.52
CA TRP A 98 22.69 7.65 -2.89
C TRP A 98 22.11 8.76 -3.75
N GLU A 99 20.86 8.58 -4.14
CA GLU A 99 20.04 9.59 -4.79
C GLU A 99 19.08 10.22 -3.79
N SER A 100 18.66 11.45 -4.08
CA SER A 100 17.69 12.17 -3.23
C SER A 100 16.79 13.07 -4.07
N VAL A 101 15.49 12.92 -3.87
CA VAL A 101 14.47 13.67 -4.60
C VAL A 101 13.46 14.25 -3.62
N ASN A 102 13.18 15.55 -3.74
CA ASN A 102 12.17 16.20 -2.92
C ASN A 102 10.80 16.05 -3.58
N TYR A 103 9.83 15.63 -2.77
CA TYR A 103 8.44 15.46 -3.15
C TYR A 103 7.51 16.26 -2.25
N ALA A 104 6.33 16.55 -2.79
CA ALA A 104 5.19 17.02 -2.04
C ALA A 104 4.03 16.05 -2.26
N ALA A 105 3.27 15.77 -1.20
CA ALA A 105 2.05 15.01 -1.27
C ALA A 105 0.89 15.82 -0.71
N LYS A 106 -0.26 15.73 -1.37
CA LYS A 106 -1.52 16.33 -0.92
C LYS A 106 -2.29 15.31 -0.08
N ILE A 107 -2.70 15.71 1.12
CA ILE A 107 -3.56 14.87 1.97
C ILE A 107 -4.98 14.86 1.40
N VAL A 108 -5.53 13.66 1.22
CA VAL A 108 -6.86 13.45 0.66
C VAL A 108 -7.85 13.18 1.77
N TYR A 109 -8.83 14.09 1.89
CA TYR A 109 -9.98 13.92 2.75
C TYR A 109 -11.15 13.34 1.97
N ASN A 110 -11.92 12.49 2.61
CA ASN A 110 -13.21 12.09 2.05
C ASN A 110 -14.22 13.22 2.28
N ASP A 111 -14.70 13.84 1.19
CA ASP A 111 -15.63 14.96 1.26
C ASP A 111 -16.98 14.60 1.91
N THR A 112 -17.39 13.33 1.84
CA THR A 112 -18.63 12.85 2.47
C THR A 112 -18.47 12.50 3.95
N LEU A 113 -17.23 12.33 4.42
CA LEU A 113 -16.90 11.86 5.77
C LEU A 113 -15.79 12.72 6.39
N ARG A 114 -15.91 14.05 6.30
CA ARG A 114 -14.92 15.00 6.84
C ARG A 114 -14.66 14.87 8.34
N THR A 115 -15.54 14.20 9.08
CA THR A 115 -15.36 13.91 10.51
C THR A 115 -14.35 12.78 10.76
N HIS A 116 -13.93 12.05 9.73
CA HIS A 116 -13.00 10.93 9.83
C HIS A 116 -11.58 11.40 9.49
N PRO A 117 -10.56 10.82 10.15
CA PRO A 117 -9.18 11.11 9.80
C PRO A 117 -8.86 10.76 8.33
N PRO A 118 -7.99 11.51 7.66
CA PRO A 118 -7.57 11.18 6.32
C PRO A 118 -6.69 9.93 6.32
N LYS A 119 -6.80 9.13 5.26
CA LYS A 119 -6.02 7.89 5.10
C LYS A 119 -5.16 7.87 3.86
N SER A 120 -5.34 8.83 2.96
CA SER A 120 -4.71 8.81 1.66
C SER A 120 -3.92 10.08 1.40
N MET A 121 -2.88 9.96 0.59
CA MET A 121 -2.12 11.07 0.05
C MET A 121 -1.83 10.87 -1.42
N GLU A 122 -1.86 11.96 -2.18
CA GLU A 122 -1.47 12.01 -3.59
C GLU A 122 -0.07 12.60 -3.71
N ILE A 123 0.91 11.81 -4.15
CA ILE A 123 2.27 12.28 -4.41
C ILE A 123 2.29 13.08 -5.72
N LEU A 124 2.99 14.22 -5.69
CA LEU A 124 3.12 15.15 -6.80
C LEU A 124 4.57 15.16 -7.30
N ASP A 125 4.77 15.06 -8.62
CA ASP A 125 6.08 15.26 -9.23
C ASP A 125 6.52 16.74 -9.20
N ARG A 126 7.75 17.00 -9.70
CA ARG A 126 8.31 18.37 -9.81
C ARG A 126 7.48 19.32 -10.68
N GLY A 127 6.59 18.79 -11.53
CA GLY A 127 5.65 19.57 -12.35
C GLY A 127 4.27 19.73 -11.71
N GLY A 128 4.07 19.24 -10.48
CA GLY A 128 2.78 19.24 -9.79
C GLY A 128 1.78 18.23 -10.34
N LYS A 129 2.21 17.31 -11.21
CA LYS A 129 1.35 16.22 -11.71
C LYS A 129 1.30 15.11 -10.67
N LYS A 130 0.11 14.54 -10.50
CA LYS A 130 -0.11 13.44 -9.56
C LYS A 130 0.53 12.17 -10.10
N THR A 131 1.50 11.63 -9.40
CA THR A 131 2.20 10.41 -9.83
C THR A 131 1.59 9.16 -9.19
N GLU A 132 1.25 9.25 -7.90
CA GLU A 132 0.86 8.10 -7.11
C GLU A 132 -0.18 8.47 -6.06
N LEU A 133 -1.10 7.53 -5.79
CA LEU A 133 -2.01 7.58 -4.66
C LEU A 133 -1.60 6.50 -3.66
N MET A 134 -1.25 6.92 -2.44
CA MET A 134 -0.99 6.01 -1.33
C MET A 134 -2.15 6.07 -0.35
N THR A 135 -2.68 4.91 0.05
CA THR A 135 -3.77 4.80 1.03
C THR A 135 -3.38 3.88 2.16
N LEU A 136 -3.38 4.39 3.38
CA LEU A 136 -3.08 3.64 4.60
C LEU A 136 -4.16 2.59 4.86
N GLN A 137 -3.73 1.33 4.96
CA GLN A 137 -4.60 0.18 5.20
C GLN A 137 -4.35 -0.49 6.55
N TYR A 138 -3.12 -0.38 7.05
CA TYR A 138 -2.76 -0.89 8.37
C TYR A 138 -1.68 -0.01 8.99
N THR A 139 -1.75 0.18 10.29
CA THR A 139 -0.61 0.67 11.08
C THR A 139 -0.64 0.06 12.46
N GLU A 140 0.54 -0.20 13.03
CA GLU A 140 0.65 -0.70 14.39
C GLU A 140 0.15 0.36 15.36
N THR A 141 -0.95 0.06 16.07
CA THR A 141 -1.63 1.05 16.92
C THR A 141 -0.72 1.51 18.06
N GLY A 142 -0.65 2.82 18.27
CA GLY A 142 0.12 3.44 19.36
C GLY A 142 1.60 3.66 19.06
N SER A 143 2.29 2.66 18.48
CA SER A 143 3.71 2.80 18.14
C SER A 143 3.94 3.38 16.75
N TYR A 144 3.04 3.10 15.80
CA TYR A 144 3.15 3.43 14.38
C TYR A 144 4.49 2.98 13.77
N THR A 145 5.11 1.95 14.35
CA THR A 145 6.45 1.47 13.96
C THR A 145 6.45 0.80 12.59
N CYS A 146 5.30 0.30 12.17
CA CYS A 146 5.08 -0.27 10.87
C CYS A 146 3.72 0.16 10.32
N SER A 147 3.67 0.45 9.02
CA SER A 147 2.46 0.83 8.30
C SER A 147 2.44 0.19 6.91
N VAL A 148 1.26 -0.23 6.46
CA VAL A 148 1.04 -0.79 5.12
C VAL A 148 0.12 0.12 4.34
N PHE A 149 0.55 0.45 3.13
CA PHE A 149 -0.17 1.28 2.18
C PHE A 149 -0.56 0.47 0.96
N PHE A 150 -1.76 0.73 0.42
CA PHE A 150 -2.03 0.43 -0.98
C PHE A 150 -1.53 1.58 -1.84
N VAL A 151 -0.89 1.24 -2.94
CA VAL A 151 -0.26 2.15 -3.89
C VAL A 151 -0.95 2.01 -5.23
N SER A 152 -1.26 3.13 -5.87
CA SER A 152 -1.83 3.16 -7.21
C SER A 152 -1.10 4.21 -8.04
N SER A 153 -0.42 3.77 -9.09
CA SER A 153 0.17 4.68 -10.07
C SER A 153 -0.95 5.36 -10.86
N LEU A 154 -0.93 6.69 -10.91
CA LEU A 154 -1.93 7.48 -11.62
C LEU A 154 -1.56 7.67 -13.12
N HIS A 155 -0.39 7.17 -13.54
CA HIS A 155 0.13 7.28 -14.91
C HIS A 155 0.38 5.93 -15.63
N SER A 156 -0.12 4.82 -15.07
CA SER A 156 -0.21 3.47 -15.65
C SER A 156 1.10 2.68 -15.88
N THR A 157 1.17 1.52 -15.23
CA THR A 157 1.94 0.30 -15.60
C THR A 157 1.60 -0.87 -14.69
N ILE A 158 0.95 -0.60 -13.54
CA ILE A 158 0.33 -1.64 -12.72
C ILE A 158 -0.94 -2.10 -13.44
N SER A 159 -0.99 -3.37 -13.85
CA SER A 159 -2.19 -3.99 -14.39
C SER A 159 -3.35 -3.74 -13.44
N THR A 160 -4.50 -3.31 -13.97
CA THR A 160 -5.71 -2.90 -13.23
C THR A 160 -6.31 -3.98 -12.31
N ASP A 161 -5.73 -5.17 -12.31
CA ASP A 161 -6.26 -6.35 -11.65
C ASP A 161 -5.56 -6.64 -10.32
N THR A 162 -4.47 -5.92 -9.97
CA THR A 162 -3.69 -6.16 -8.75
C THR A 162 -3.50 -4.91 -7.90
N VAL A 163 -3.76 -5.03 -6.60
CA VAL A 163 -3.51 -3.98 -5.61
C VAL A 163 -2.03 -4.01 -5.23
N ALA A 164 -1.27 -3.00 -5.64
CA ALA A 164 0.09 -2.80 -5.15
C ALA A 164 0.08 -2.37 -3.69
N CYS A 165 0.97 -2.94 -2.90
CA CYS A 165 1.10 -2.74 -1.46
C CYS A 165 2.56 -2.50 -1.09
N ASP A 166 2.77 -1.51 -0.22
CA ASP A 166 4.06 -1.15 0.36
C ASP A 166 4.00 -1.21 1.88
N MET A 167 4.98 -1.85 2.50
CA MET A 167 5.19 -1.86 3.93
C MET A 167 6.33 -0.90 4.28
N TYR A 168 6.02 0.11 5.09
CA TYR A 168 7.01 1.03 5.64
C TYR A 168 7.25 0.77 7.12
N ILE A 169 8.50 0.83 7.53
CA ILE A 169 8.89 0.77 8.96
C ILE A 169 9.72 1.99 9.35
N ARG A 170 9.61 2.37 10.61
CA ARG A 170 10.44 3.45 11.18
C ARG A 170 11.88 3.00 11.33
N ASP A 171 12.81 3.95 11.20
CA ASP A 171 14.25 3.76 11.34
C ASP A 171 14.64 2.94 12.58
N SER A 172 14.08 3.25 13.76
CA SER A 172 14.36 2.53 15.01
C SER A 172 13.87 1.07 15.06
N ALA A 173 13.09 0.64 14.07
CA ALA A 173 12.54 -0.70 13.95
C ALA A 173 13.19 -1.54 12.83
N VAL A 174 14.07 -0.93 12.01
CA VAL A 174 14.70 -1.59 10.86
C VAL A 174 15.40 -2.89 11.23
N ASP A 175 16.18 -2.88 12.30
CA ASP A 175 16.94 -4.05 12.76
C ASP A 175 16.10 -5.08 13.54
N LYS A 176 14.86 -4.73 13.89
CA LYS A 176 14.00 -5.52 14.80
C LYS A 176 12.97 -6.38 14.08
N ARG A 177 12.95 -6.34 12.74
CA ARG A 177 11.88 -6.86 11.87
C ARG A 177 10.53 -6.17 12.11
N PRO A 178 9.59 -6.23 11.15
CA PRO A 178 8.27 -5.66 11.34
C PRO A 178 7.49 -6.42 12.44
N PRO A 179 6.61 -5.73 13.18
CA PRO A 179 5.67 -6.36 14.10
C PRO A 179 4.81 -7.42 13.40
N ALA A 180 4.44 -8.46 14.12
CA ALA A 180 3.68 -9.59 13.58
C ALA A 180 2.35 -9.18 12.93
N GLY A 181 1.67 -8.15 13.44
CA GLY A 181 0.43 -7.65 12.84
C GLY A 181 0.63 -7.05 11.46
N CYS A 182 1.75 -6.35 11.23
CA CYS A 182 2.10 -5.79 9.94
C CYS A 182 2.41 -6.88 8.91
N GLU A 183 3.19 -7.89 9.30
CA GLU A 183 3.47 -9.05 8.45
C GLU A 183 2.19 -9.82 8.11
N ALA A 184 1.33 -10.08 9.10
CA ALA A 184 0.07 -10.78 8.89
C ALA A 184 -0.85 -10.02 7.92
N PHE A 185 -0.93 -8.69 8.05
CA PHE A 185 -1.72 -7.86 7.14
C PHE A 185 -1.16 -7.90 5.72
N PHE A 186 0.16 -7.72 5.57
CA PHE A 186 0.81 -7.66 4.27
C PHE A 186 0.77 -8.99 3.51
N GLN A 187 0.91 -10.11 4.22
CA GLN A 187 0.92 -11.45 3.62
C GLN A 187 -0.49 -11.99 3.31
N HIS A 188 -1.54 -11.25 3.66
CA HIS A 188 -2.91 -11.71 3.48
C HIS A 188 -3.20 -12.02 1.99
N PRO A 189 -3.79 -13.19 1.66
CA PRO A 189 -3.94 -13.64 0.26
C PRO A 189 -4.69 -12.68 -0.66
N LEU A 190 -5.60 -11.87 -0.11
CA LEU A 190 -6.31 -10.84 -0.88
C LEU A 190 -5.41 -9.68 -1.35
N HIS A 191 -4.16 -9.61 -0.86
CA HIS A 191 -3.19 -8.55 -1.15
C HIS A 191 -1.97 -9.09 -1.92
N ARG A 192 -2.00 -10.37 -2.35
CA ARG A 192 -0.80 -11.11 -2.71
C ARG A 192 -0.89 -11.71 -4.11
N ASP A 193 -0.21 -11.07 -5.07
CA ASP A 193 0.16 -11.76 -6.32
C ASP A 193 1.66 -11.75 -6.65
N SER A 194 2.52 -10.94 -6.01
CA SER A 194 4.00 -11.03 -6.18
C SER A 194 4.79 -10.31 -5.06
N VAL A 195 5.00 -10.95 -3.90
CA VAL A 195 5.79 -10.31 -2.81
C VAL A 195 7.28 -10.27 -3.18
N SER A 196 7.86 -9.07 -3.21
CA SER A 196 9.30 -8.81 -3.33
C SER A 196 9.83 -8.29 -1.98
N ASP A 197 10.71 -9.07 -1.34
CA ASP A 197 11.38 -8.64 -0.11
C ASP A 197 12.57 -7.72 -0.46
N ILE A 198 12.34 -6.40 -0.52
CA ILE A 198 13.40 -5.42 -0.83
C ILE A 198 14.53 -5.44 0.22
N PHE A 199 14.19 -5.71 1.48
CA PHE A 199 15.15 -5.66 2.59
C PHE A 199 16.03 -6.90 2.77
N HIS A 200 15.70 -8.06 2.18
CA HIS A 200 16.52 -9.27 2.34
C HIS A 200 17.90 -9.15 1.67
N GLY A 201 18.06 -8.26 0.68
CA GLY A 201 19.38 -7.94 0.10
C GLY A 201 20.32 -7.17 1.04
N MET A 202 19.84 -6.66 2.19
CA MET A 202 20.64 -5.83 3.09
C MET A 202 21.41 -6.61 4.15
N GLN A 203 20.97 -7.82 4.55
CA GLN A 203 21.72 -8.60 5.56
C GLN A 203 22.99 -9.22 4.98
N GLU A 204 23.07 -9.43 3.66
CA GLU A 204 24.25 -10.00 3.01
C GLU A 204 25.28 -8.93 2.53
N GLN A 205 24.91 -7.64 2.47
CA GLN A 205 25.79 -6.57 2.00
C GLN A 205 26.36 -5.67 3.12
N GLN A 206 26.11 -6.01 4.39
CA GLN A 206 26.73 -5.36 5.55
C GLN A 206 27.78 -6.25 6.25
N LEU A 207 28.27 -7.30 5.56
CA LEU A 207 29.41 -8.13 5.95
C LEU A 207 30.54 -8.04 4.92
#